data_AF-A0AAE2ZCL5-F1
#
_entry.id   AF-A0AAE2ZCL5-F1
#
_cell.length_a   1.000
_cell.length_b   1.000
_cell.length_c   1.000
_cell.angle_alpha   90.00
_cell.angle_beta   90.00
_cell.angle_gamma   90.00
#
_symmetry.space_group_name_H-M   'P 1'
#
loop_
_entity.id
_entity.type
_entity.pdbx_description
1 polymer ?
#
loop_
_entity_poly.entity_id
_entity_poly.type
_entity_poly.pdbx_seq_one_letter_code
_entity_poly.pdbx_strand_id
1 'polypeptide(L)'
;MIVFIINLKESSERRMKMQAQLDKTKLKYEFINAVNGKNLSDTELKKATHDYPNCMLTKGEIGCALSHLSIYKKMANENIEQALVLEDDAILPHNIEDIISQIKFF
;
A
#
# COMPACT_ATOMS: atom_id res chain seq x y z
N MET A 1 -10.34 -8.23 -9.63
CA MET A 1 -9.38 -7.81 -8.59
C MET A 1 -9.11 -6.32 -8.72
N ILE A 2 -9.12 -5.57 -7.61
CA ILE A 2 -8.70 -4.17 -7.56
C ILE A 2 -7.21 -4.08 -7.20
N VAL A 3 -6.51 -3.07 -7.69
CA VAL A 3 -5.14 -2.75 -7.30
C VAL A 3 -5.14 -1.55 -6.36
N PHE A 4 -4.56 -1.67 -5.18
CA PHE A 4 -4.35 -0.55 -4.27
C PHE A 4 -2.91 -0.09 -4.35
N ILE A 5 -2.71 1.22 -4.51
CA ILE A 5 -1.37 1.83 -4.52
C ILE A 5 -1.22 2.66 -3.26
N ILE A 6 -0.29 2.27 -2.41
CA ILE A 6 0.11 3.02 -1.23
C ILE A 6 1.03 4.14 -1.69
N ASN A 7 0.61 5.38 -1.44
CA ASN A 7 1.38 6.56 -1.82
C ASN A 7 1.21 7.64 -0.74
N LEU A 8 2.33 8.25 -0.34
CA LEU A 8 2.29 9.45 0.49
C LEU A 8 1.71 10.61 -0.31
N LYS A 9 0.79 11.37 0.27
CA LYS A 9 0.09 12.48 -0.42
C LYS A 9 1.07 13.51 -0.99
N GLU A 10 2.18 13.75 -0.31
CA GLU A 10 3.28 14.63 -0.71
C GLU A 10 4.15 14.08 -1.85
N SER A 11 4.10 12.76 -2.11
CA SER A 11 4.96 12.09 -3.12
C SER A 11 4.31 12.10 -4.51
N SER A 12 4.05 13.30 -5.03
CA SER A 12 3.36 13.51 -6.32
C SER A 12 4.13 12.95 -7.52
N GLU A 13 5.46 13.03 -7.53
CA GLU A 13 6.29 12.49 -8.62
C GLU A 13 6.17 10.96 -8.71
N ARG A 14 6.26 10.27 -7.56
CA ARG A 14 6.10 8.81 -7.50
C ARG A 14 4.70 8.38 -7.91
N ARG A 15 3.69 9.12 -7.45
CA ARG A 15 2.30 8.93 -7.88
C ARG A 15 2.16 9.00 -9.40
N MET A 16 2.73 10.04 -10.03
CA MET A 16 2.70 10.20 -11.49
C MET A 16 3.43 9.07 -12.21
N LYS A 17 4.55 8.59 -11.69
CA LYS A 17 5.28 7.44 -12.27
C LYS A 17 4.46 6.15 -12.20
N MET A 18 3.85 5.84 -11.05
CA MET A 18 2.97 4.68 -10.95
C MET A 18 1.74 4.79 -11.83
N GLN A 19 1.14 5.98 -11.87
CA GLN A 19 0.01 6.29 -12.74
C GLN A 19 0.35 5.97 -14.20
N ALA A 20 1.47 6.49 -14.70
CA ALA A 20 1.93 6.24 -16.07
C ALA A 20 2.27 4.77 -16.36
N GLN A 21 2.66 3.97 -15.36
CA GLN A 21 2.86 2.53 -15.50
C GLN A 21 1.51 1.80 -15.58
N LEU A 22 0.57 2.14 -14.70
CA LEU A 22 -0.74 1.50 -14.62
C LEU A 22 -1.64 1.84 -15.81
N ASP A 23 -1.54 3.05 -16.36
CA ASP A 23 -2.29 3.49 -17.55
C ASP A 23 -1.90 2.71 -18.82
N LYS A 24 -0.78 1.99 -18.81
CA LYS A 24 -0.38 1.04 -19.87
C LYS A 24 -1.02 -0.34 -19.70
N THR A 25 -1.76 -0.55 -18.61
CA THR A 25 -2.43 -1.81 -18.27
C THR A 25 -3.94 -1.61 -18.26
N LYS A 26 -4.68 -2.71 -18.23
CA LYS A 26 -6.14 -2.74 -18.05
C LYS A 26 -6.56 -2.90 -16.58
N LEU A 27 -5.61 -2.81 -15.65
CA LEU A 27 -5.89 -3.01 -14.23
C LEU A 27 -6.71 -1.86 -13.67
N LYS A 28 -7.76 -2.18 -12.92
CA LYS A 28 -8.51 -1.18 -12.13
C LYS A 28 -7.73 -0.89 -10.85
N TYR A 29 -7.46 0.37 -10.58
CA TYR A 29 -6.66 0.76 -9.42
C TYR A 29 -7.25 1.93 -8.63
N GLU A 30 -6.85 2.01 -7.36
CA GLU A 30 -7.16 3.10 -6.43
C GLU A 30 -5.89 3.49 -5.66
N PHE A 31 -5.65 4.79 -5.51
CA PHE A 31 -4.58 5.29 -4.65
C PHE A 31 -5.08 5.44 -3.21
N ILE A 32 -4.35 4.82 -2.29
CA ILE A 32 -4.57 4.90 -0.85
C ILE A 32 -3.56 5.87 -0.25
N ASN A 33 -4.05 6.80 0.56
CA ASN A 33 -3.18 7.75 1.28
C ASN A 33 -2.37 6.97 2.32
N ALA A 34 -1.07 6.90 2.11
CA ALA A 34 -0.16 6.27 3.04
C ALA A 34 -0.05 7.07 4.35
N VAL A 35 0.19 6.36 5.44
CA VAL A 35 0.49 6.93 6.75
C VAL A 35 1.96 7.32 6.78
N ASN A 36 2.25 8.62 6.82
CA ASN A 36 3.61 9.08 7.08
C ASN A 36 3.95 8.86 8.55
N GLY A 37 4.70 7.80 8.84
CA GLY A 37 5.07 7.47 10.21
C GLY A 37 5.91 8.55 10.91
N LYS A 38 6.58 9.44 10.17
CA LYS A 38 7.29 10.59 10.75
C LYS A 38 6.34 11.62 11.36
N ASN A 39 5.10 11.67 10.89
CA ASN A 39 4.07 12.59 11.39
C ASN A 39 3.28 12.02 12.57
N LEU A 40 3.50 10.76 12.95
CA LEU A 40 2.84 10.15 14.11
C LEU A 40 3.47 10.65 15.41
N SER A 41 2.61 10.98 16.36
CA SER A 41 2.99 11.26 17.75
C SER A 41 3.48 9.99 18.46
N ASP A 42 4.25 10.14 19.53
CA ASP A 42 4.69 9.00 20.33
C ASP A 42 3.52 8.21 20.93
N THR A 43 2.40 8.87 21.23
CA THR A 43 1.17 8.20 21.69
C THR A 43 0.58 7.30 20.61
N GLU A 44 0.54 7.77 19.35
CA GLU A 44 0.08 6.96 18.23
C GLU A 44 1.03 5.79 17.95
N LEU A 45 2.34 6.04 18.02
CA LEU A 45 3.36 5.01 17.81
C LEU A 45 3.30 3.91 18.89
N LYS A 46 3.11 4.26 20.16
CA LYS A 46 2.88 3.31 21.26
C LYS A 46 1.60 2.50 21.10
N LYS A 47 0.56 3.12 20.51
CA LYS A 47 -0.71 2.42 20.23
C LYS A 47 -0.56 1.47 19.05
N ALA A 48 0.22 1.85 18.04
CA ALA A 48 0.47 1.03 16.86
C ALA A 48 1.46 -0.11 17.11
N THR A 49 2.42 0.10 18.01
CA THR A 49 3.53 -0.83 18.26
C THR A 49 3.72 -1.01 19.77
N HIS A 50 3.55 -2.24 20.23
CA HIS A 50 3.57 -2.59 21.66
C HIS A 50 4.83 -2.12 22.40
N ASP A 51 6.00 -2.24 21.76
CA ASP A 51 7.30 -1.97 22.39
C ASP A 51 7.94 -0.66 21.91
N TYR A 52 7.18 0.31 21.41
CA TYR A 52 7.77 1.60 21.00
C TYR A 52 8.27 2.41 22.21
N PRO A 53 9.48 3.02 22.19
CA PRO A 53 10.41 3.14 21.05
C PRO A 53 11.50 2.08 20.95
N ASN A 54 11.46 1.03 21.79
CA ASN A 54 12.46 -0.06 21.79
C ASN A 54 12.25 -1.05 20.65
N CYS A 55 11.08 -1.03 20.01
CA CYS A 55 10.82 -1.80 18.81
C CYS A 55 11.90 -1.46 17.75
N MET A 56 12.51 -2.48 17.16
CA MET A 56 13.53 -2.32 16.10
C MET A 56 12.94 -1.84 14.76
N LEU A 57 11.78 -1.16 14.80
CA LEU A 57 11.09 -0.59 13.67
C LEU A 57 11.32 0.91 13.64
N THR A 58 11.71 1.40 12.47
CA THR A 58 11.70 2.82 12.16
C THR A 58 10.26 3.34 12.11
N LYS A 59 10.10 4.64 12.34
CA LYS A 59 8.80 5.31 12.15
C LYS A 59 8.24 5.07 10.74
N GLY A 60 9.11 5.03 9.72
CA GLY A 60 8.72 4.75 8.34
C GLY A 60 8.11 3.36 8.17
N GLU A 61 8.72 2.33 8.75
CA GLU A 61 8.20 0.94 8.71
C GLU A 61 6.87 0.83 9.45
N ILE A 62 6.72 1.50 10.59
CA ILE A 62 5.43 1.57 11.29
C ILE A 62 4.36 2.24 10.41
N GLY A 63 4.70 3.35 9.74
CA GLY A 63 3.80 4.02 8.78
C GLY A 63 3.40 3.12 7.60
N CYS A 64 4.35 2.38 7.03
CA CYS A 64 4.09 1.39 5.99
C CYS A 64 3.11 0.33 6.48
N ALA A 65 3.39 -0.32 7.62
CA ALA A 65 2.51 -1.34 8.20
C ALA A 65 1.09 -0.82 8.47
N LEU A 66 0.96 0.42 8.97
CA LEU A 66 -0.34 1.06 9.19
C LEU A 66 -1.08 1.35 7.89
N SER A 67 -0.36 1.68 6.82
CA SER A 67 -0.94 1.89 5.48
C SER A 67 -1.53 0.59 4.93
N HIS A 68 -0.79 -0.52 5.01
CA HIS A 68 -1.30 -1.85 4.64
C HIS A 68 -2.48 -2.28 5.51
N LEU A 69 -2.41 -2.05 6.83
CA LEU A 69 -3.51 -2.34 7.75
C LEU A 69 -4.79 -1.59 7.38
N SER A 70 -4.69 -0.34 6.88
CA SER A 70 -5.85 0.41 6.40
C SER A 70 -6.53 -0.27 5.21
N ILE A 71 -5.74 -0.85 4.31
CA ILE A 71 -6.24 -1.61 3.16
C ILE A 71 -6.90 -2.90 3.62
N TYR A 72 -6.28 -3.64 4.54
CA TYR A 72 -6.88 -4.88 5.07
C TYR A 72 -8.23 -4.62 5.74
N LYS A 73 -8.34 -3.52 6.50
CA LYS A 73 -9.63 -3.10 7.08
C LYS A 73 -10.65 -2.73 6.01
N LYS A 74 -10.24 -1.99 4.97
CA LYS A 74 -11.11 -1.68 3.83
C LYS A 74 -11.60 -2.96 3.15
N MET A 75 -10.70 -3.91 2.88
CA MET A 75 -11.05 -5.19 2.27
C MET A 75 -12.06 -5.97 3.11
N ALA A 76 -11.84 -6.07 4.43
CA ALA A 76 -12.77 -6.73 5.34
C ALA A 76 -14.15 -6.03 5.38
N ASN A 77 -14.17 -4.70 5.45
CA ASN A 77 -15.42 -3.93 5.53
C ASN A 77 -16.23 -3.95 4.23
N GLU A 78 -15.55 -3.97 3.09
CA GLU A 78 -16.18 -3.93 1.75
C GLU A 78 -16.31 -5.31 1.11
N ASN A 79 -15.98 -6.38 1.85
CA ASN A 79 -15.96 -7.77 1.35
C ASN A 79 -15.14 -7.94 0.06
N ILE A 80 -13.99 -7.26 -0.02
CA ILE A 80 -13.05 -7.41 -1.13
C ILE A 80 -12.25 -8.68 -0.90
N GLU A 81 -12.62 -9.74 -1.60
CA GLU A 81 -11.97 -11.04 -1.52
C GLU A 81 -10.50 -11.00 -1.97
N GLN A 82 -10.19 -10.16 -2.96
CA GLN A 82 -8.88 -10.13 -3.60
C GLN A 82 -8.47 -8.71 -4.00
N ALA A 83 -7.23 -8.37 -3.66
CA ALA A 83 -6.59 -7.15 -4.11
C ALA A 83 -5.08 -7.38 -4.33
N LEU A 84 -4.51 -6.64 -5.29
CA LEU A 84 -3.07 -6.48 -5.41
C LEU A 84 -2.69 -5.17 -4.72
N VAL A 85 -1.78 -5.23 -3.73
CA VAL A 85 -1.29 -4.03 -3.04
C VAL A 85 0.13 -3.72 -3.52
N LEU A 86 0.36 -2.49 -3.97
CA LEU A 86 1.63 -2.01 -4.49
C LEU A 86 2.07 -0.75 -3.74
N GLU A 87 3.37 -0.60 -3.52
CA GLU A 87 3.98 0.66 -3.10
C GLU A 87 4.23 1.59 -4.30
N ASP A 88 4.42 2.88 -4.05
CA ASP A 88 4.59 3.90 -5.09
C ASP A 88 5.95 3.88 -5.82
N ASP A 89 6.87 3.03 -5.37
CA ASP A 89 8.18 2.79 -5.99
C ASP A 89 8.28 1.43 -6.69
N ALA A 90 7.17 0.71 -6.81
CA ALA A 90 7.11 -0.52 -7.58
C ALA A 90 7.40 -0.29 -9.09
N ILE A 91 8.04 -1.28 -9.72
CA ILE A 91 8.25 -1.31 -11.16
C ILE A 91 7.41 -2.44 -11.73
N LEU A 92 6.45 -2.11 -12.60
CA LEU A 92 5.55 -3.09 -13.19
C LEU A 92 6.20 -3.75 -14.42
N PRO A 93 6.28 -5.09 -14.45
CA PRO A 93 6.70 -5.79 -15.66
C PRO A 93 5.66 -5.61 -16.76
N HIS A 94 6.10 -5.63 -18.02
CA HIS A 94 5.21 -5.46 -19.18
C HIS A 94 4.11 -6.53 -19.27
N ASN A 95 4.34 -7.72 -18.71
CA ASN A 95 3.42 -8.84 -18.68
C ASN A 95 2.73 -9.02 -17.32
N ILE A 96 2.58 -7.95 -16.52
CA ILE A 96 1.95 -8.03 -15.19
C ILE A 96 0.54 -8.63 -15.22
N GLU A 97 -0.24 -8.36 -16.27
CA GLU A 97 -1.58 -8.94 -16.44
C GLU A 97 -1.54 -10.47 -16.56
N ASP A 98 -0.58 -10.99 -17.32
CA ASP A 98 -0.40 -12.44 -17.49
C ASP A 98 0.03 -13.09 -16.17
N ILE A 99 0.92 -12.43 -15.41
CA ILE A 99 1.38 -12.92 -14.10
C ILE A 99 0.21 -13.00 -13.12
N ILE A 100 -0.59 -11.93 -13.03
CA ILE A 100 -1.76 -11.88 -12.16
C ILE A 100 -2.78 -12.97 -12.54
N SER A 101 -3.00 -13.20 -13.84
CA SER A 101 -3.97 -14.20 -14.32
C SER A 101 -3.62 -15.64 -13.91
N GLN A 102 -2.35 -15.91 -13.61
CA GLN A 102 -1.86 -17.23 -13.20
C GLN A 102 -2.00 -17.49 -11.71
N ILE A 103 -2.30 -16.48 -10.90
CA ILE A 103 -2.54 -16.65 -9.47
C ILE A 103 -3.86 -17.40 -9.32
N LYS A 104 -3.76 -18.71 -9.07
CA LYS A 104 -4.90 -19.57 -8.77
C LYS A 104 -5.28 -19.44 -7.31
N PHE A 105 -6.57 -19.37 -7.05
CA PHE A 105 -7.13 -19.37 -5.71
C PHE A 105 -7.76 -20.74 -5.44
N PHE A 106 -7.58 -21.23 -4.22
CA PHE A 106 -8.07 -22.53 -3.74
C PHE A 106 -9.34 -22.35 -2.92
#